data_AF-A0A435GSE0-F1
#
_entry.id   AF-A0A435GSE0-F1
#
_cell.length_a   1.000
_cell.length_b   1.000
_cell.length_c   1.000
_cell.angle_alpha   90.00
_cell.angle_beta   90.00
_cell.angle_gamma   90.00
#
_symmetry.space_group_name_H-M   'P 1'
#
loop_
_entity.id
_entity.type
_entity.pdbx_description
1 polymer ?
#
loop_
_entity_poly.entity_id
_entity_poly.type
_entity_poly.pdbx_seq_one_letter_code
_entity_poly.pdbx_strand_id
1 'polypeptide(L)'
;MSNNAAVAEIPGDNNAGGGEIGRAQWLQAIACGVAPSVHMNPVLLKPQTDVGAQVIVQGKMFGEARARDYQAMKGRLMDAVLDSWGKVGEGADLVIVEGAGSPAEINLRSRDIANMGFATRADVPVVLVGDIDRGGVIASVAGTHLILPEEDRRMIAGYLINKFRGDVSLFDDGLKSIGTFTGWRCFGVVPWLKAAARLPSEDSVVLERLASGEARALKVAVPMLG
;
A
#
# COMPACT_ATOMS: atom_id res chain seq x y z
N MET A 1 -6.90 -17.32 14.28
CA MET A 1 -6.05 -16.92 13.13
C MET A 1 -6.93 -16.20 12.13
N SER A 2 -6.82 -14.88 12.06
CA SER A 2 -7.53 -14.10 11.04
C SER A 2 -6.77 -14.26 9.73
N ASN A 3 -7.38 -14.88 8.72
CA ASN A 3 -6.75 -14.97 7.41
C ASN A 3 -7.14 -13.72 6.62
N ASN A 4 -6.22 -12.76 6.47
CA ASN A 4 -6.38 -11.60 5.59
C ASN A 4 -6.34 -12.00 4.09
N ALA A 5 -6.41 -13.30 3.76
CA ALA A 5 -6.56 -13.80 2.41
C ALA A 5 -8.03 -14.13 2.05
N ALA A 6 -8.31 -14.08 0.76
CA ALA A 6 -9.49 -14.57 0.06
C ALA A 6 -9.06 -15.53 -1.06
N VAL A 7 -10.03 -16.05 -1.82
CA VAL A 7 -9.78 -16.95 -2.96
C VAL A 7 -10.00 -16.18 -4.27
N ALA A 8 -9.06 -16.32 -5.20
CA ALA A 8 -9.11 -15.79 -6.55
C ALA A 8 -8.85 -16.91 -7.57
N GLU A 9 -9.21 -16.68 -8.83
CA GLU A 9 -8.89 -17.63 -9.90
C GLU A 9 -7.40 -17.60 -10.22
N ILE A 10 -6.86 -18.77 -10.57
CA ILE A 10 -5.53 -18.92 -11.16
C ILE A 10 -5.77 -19.20 -12.66
N PRO A 11 -5.44 -18.27 -13.57
CA PRO A 11 -5.63 -18.49 -15.00
C PRO A 11 -4.96 -19.78 -15.47
N GLY A 12 -5.73 -20.66 -16.12
CA GLY A 12 -5.25 -21.95 -16.64
C GLY A 12 -5.18 -23.10 -15.63
N ASP A 13 -5.55 -22.90 -14.36
CA ASP A 13 -5.63 -23.95 -13.34
C ASP A 13 -7.10 -24.33 -13.09
N ASN A 14 -7.52 -25.50 -13.58
CA ASN A 14 -8.90 -26.00 -13.45
C ASN A 14 -9.16 -26.74 -12.12
N ASN A 15 -8.24 -26.69 -11.16
CA ASN A 15 -8.46 -27.30 -9.85
C ASN A 15 -9.40 -26.45 -8.98
N ALA A 16 -10.30 -27.13 -8.25
CA ALA A 16 -11.34 -26.50 -7.44
C ALA A 16 -10.84 -25.60 -6.27
N GLY A 17 -9.51 -25.53 -6.03
CA GLY A 17 -8.92 -24.84 -4.88
C GLY A 17 -8.71 -23.33 -5.02
N GLY A 18 -8.68 -22.80 -6.25
CA GLY A 18 -8.31 -21.40 -6.50
C GLY A 18 -6.91 -21.04 -5.97
N GLY A 19 -6.55 -19.76 -6.02
CA GLY A 19 -5.32 -19.20 -5.46
C GLY A 19 -5.58 -18.19 -4.37
N GLU A 20 -4.61 -17.99 -3.49
CA GLU A 20 -4.71 -17.03 -2.39
C GLU A 20 -4.45 -15.58 -2.86
N ILE A 21 -5.32 -14.65 -2.46
CA ILE A 21 -5.20 -13.21 -2.71
C ILE A 21 -5.43 -12.42 -1.41
N GLY A 22 -4.79 -11.28 -1.21
CA GLY A 22 -5.13 -10.37 -0.11
C GLY A 22 -6.58 -9.88 -0.17
N ARG A 23 -7.23 -9.74 0.99
CA ARG A 23 -8.62 -9.24 1.09
C ARG A 23 -8.78 -7.82 0.55
N ALA A 24 -7.78 -6.96 0.72
CA ALA A 24 -7.79 -5.62 0.15
C ALA A 24 -7.84 -5.67 -1.38
N GLN A 25 -6.97 -6.48 -2.00
CA GLN A 25 -6.95 -6.63 -3.45
C GLN A 25 -8.21 -7.31 -3.98
N TRP A 26 -8.78 -8.27 -3.23
CA TRP A 26 -10.08 -8.85 -3.56
C TRP A 26 -11.21 -7.80 -3.54
N LEU A 27 -11.24 -6.93 -2.53
CA LEU A 27 -12.20 -5.82 -2.46
C LEU A 27 -11.99 -4.82 -3.60
N GLN A 28 -10.74 -4.52 -3.95
CA GLN A 28 -10.40 -3.65 -5.08
C GLN A 28 -10.90 -4.22 -6.40
N ALA A 29 -10.78 -5.54 -6.63
CA ALA A 29 -11.33 -6.21 -7.80
C ALA A 29 -12.85 -5.98 -7.93
N ILE A 30 -13.59 -6.12 -6.81
CA ILE A 30 -15.02 -5.84 -6.76
C ILE A 30 -15.32 -4.38 -7.05
N ALA A 31 -14.56 -3.46 -6.47
CA ALA A 31 -14.72 -2.03 -6.70
C ALA A 31 -14.49 -1.66 -8.19
N CYS A 32 -13.60 -2.38 -8.87
CA CYS A 32 -13.34 -2.27 -10.30
C CYS A 32 -14.35 -3.04 -11.18
N GLY A 33 -15.27 -3.81 -10.60
CA GLY A 33 -16.26 -4.59 -11.35
C GLY A 33 -15.67 -5.78 -12.13
N VAL A 34 -14.52 -6.29 -11.72
CA VAL A 34 -13.80 -7.38 -12.41
C VAL A 34 -13.67 -8.62 -11.51
N ALA A 35 -13.44 -9.78 -12.12
CA ALA A 35 -13.17 -11.01 -11.37
C ALA A 35 -11.84 -10.89 -10.61
N PRO A 36 -11.80 -11.28 -9.31
CA PRO A 36 -10.54 -11.32 -8.56
C PRO A 36 -9.53 -12.28 -9.19
N SER A 37 -8.31 -11.80 -9.38
CA SER A 37 -7.20 -12.57 -9.95
C SER A 37 -6.00 -12.54 -9.02
N VAL A 38 -5.29 -13.67 -8.91
CA VAL A 38 -4.03 -13.76 -8.15
C VAL A 38 -2.97 -12.77 -8.65
N HIS A 39 -3.06 -12.32 -9.90
CA HIS A 39 -2.15 -11.34 -10.48
C HIS A 39 -2.36 -9.91 -9.95
N MET A 40 -3.51 -9.62 -9.30
CA MET A 40 -3.74 -8.36 -8.59
C MET A 40 -2.97 -8.28 -7.26
N ASN A 41 -2.54 -9.42 -6.71
CA ASN A 41 -1.68 -9.48 -5.53
C ASN A 41 -0.59 -10.54 -5.73
N PRO A 42 0.40 -10.27 -6.62
CA PRO A 42 1.34 -11.29 -7.09
C PRO A 42 2.25 -11.85 -5.99
N VAL A 43 2.46 -11.07 -4.92
CA VAL A 43 3.19 -11.49 -3.72
C VAL A 43 2.35 -11.14 -2.50
N LEU A 44 1.89 -12.17 -1.79
CA LEU A 44 1.14 -12.03 -0.55
C LEU A 44 1.99 -12.55 0.61
N LEU A 45 2.20 -11.70 1.61
CA LEU A 45 2.86 -12.06 2.86
C LEU A 45 1.81 -12.34 3.93
N LYS A 46 1.84 -13.54 4.48
CA LYS A 46 0.96 -13.97 5.58
C LYS A 46 1.78 -14.10 6.86
N PRO A 47 1.62 -13.19 7.83
CA PRO A 47 2.33 -13.29 9.10
C PRO A 47 2.04 -14.63 9.78
N GLN A 48 3.08 -15.32 10.23
CA GLN A 48 2.97 -16.55 11.03
C GLN A 48 3.44 -16.32 12.48
N THR A 49 4.52 -15.56 12.65
CA THR A 49 5.12 -15.17 13.94
C THR A 49 5.66 -13.74 13.82
N ASP A 50 6.13 -13.15 14.92
CA ASP A 50 6.73 -11.81 14.93
C ASP A 50 7.91 -11.64 13.95
N VAL A 51 8.56 -12.75 13.56
CA VAL A 51 9.77 -12.74 12.72
C VAL A 51 9.64 -13.58 11.43
N GLY A 52 8.48 -14.17 11.18
CA GLY A 52 8.27 -15.13 10.09
C GLY A 52 6.94 -14.94 9.38
N ALA A 53 6.96 -15.12 8.06
CA ALA A 53 5.78 -15.05 7.22
C ALA A 53 5.78 -16.17 6.16
N GLN A 54 4.59 -16.66 5.82
CA GLN A 54 4.37 -17.38 4.57
C GLN A 54 4.45 -16.42 3.39
N VAL A 55 5.17 -16.82 2.35
CA VAL A 55 5.23 -16.12 1.07
C VAL A 55 4.38 -16.89 0.06
N ILE A 56 3.30 -16.27 -0.37
CA ILE A 56 2.48 -16.73 -1.48
C ILE A 56 2.91 -15.96 -2.74
N VAL A 57 3.15 -16.66 -3.84
CA VAL A 57 3.48 -16.06 -5.14
C VAL A 57 2.44 -16.52 -6.15
N GLN A 58 1.75 -15.56 -6.79
CA GLN A 58 0.69 -15.81 -7.78
C GLN A 58 -0.33 -16.84 -7.29
N GLY A 59 -0.77 -16.68 -6.03
CA GLY A 59 -1.78 -17.52 -5.40
C GLY A 59 -1.31 -18.88 -4.89
N LYS A 60 -0.03 -19.23 -5.06
CA LYS A 60 0.54 -20.51 -4.63
C LYS A 60 1.57 -20.33 -3.52
N MET A 61 1.55 -21.26 -2.57
CA MET A 61 2.54 -21.30 -1.49
C MET A 61 3.95 -21.48 -2.08
N PHE A 62 4.80 -20.47 -1.92
CA PHE A 62 6.16 -20.48 -2.46
C PHE A 62 7.20 -20.92 -1.43
N GLY A 63 7.08 -20.46 -0.18
CA GLY A 63 7.90 -20.90 0.94
C GLY A 63 7.65 -20.10 2.23
N GLU A 64 8.18 -20.58 3.34
CA GLU A 64 8.21 -19.83 4.60
C GLU A 64 9.50 -19.03 4.65
N ALA A 65 9.39 -17.73 4.95
CA ALA A 65 10.55 -16.87 5.08
C ALA A 65 10.64 -16.35 6.51
N ARG A 66 11.79 -16.61 7.17
CA ARG A 66 12.25 -15.72 8.24
C ARG A 66 12.60 -14.40 7.58
N ALA A 67 12.41 -13.27 8.27
CA ALA A 67 12.62 -11.92 7.71
C ALA A 67 13.95 -11.71 6.96
N ARG A 68 14.99 -12.49 7.32
CA ARG A 68 16.32 -12.48 6.68
C ARG A 68 16.38 -13.27 5.37
N ASP A 69 15.69 -14.39 5.26
CA ASP A 69 15.69 -15.27 4.07
C ASP A 69 14.83 -14.69 2.94
N TYR A 70 13.79 -13.92 3.31
CA TYR A 70 12.98 -13.15 2.36
C TYR A 70 13.83 -12.23 1.47
N GLN A 71 14.93 -11.70 2.00
CA GLN A 71 15.79 -10.75 1.30
C GLN A 71 16.51 -11.39 0.10
N ALA A 72 16.87 -12.68 0.19
CA ALA A 72 17.51 -13.40 -0.91
C ALA A 72 16.52 -13.83 -2.00
N MET A 73 15.23 -13.95 -1.67
CA MET A 73 14.17 -14.39 -2.59
C MET A 73 13.64 -13.26 -3.48
N LYS A 74 13.84 -11.99 -3.09
CA LYS A 74 13.20 -10.82 -3.71
C LYS A 74 13.51 -10.60 -5.19
N GLY A 75 14.67 -11.02 -5.69
CA GLY A 75 14.96 -10.97 -7.14
C GLY A 75 13.94 -11.77 -7.93
N ARG A 76 13.67 -13.01 -7.51
CA ARG A 76 12.67 -13.89 -8.13
C ARG A 76 11.23 -13.40 -7.93
N LEU A 77 10.98 -12.64 -6.86
CA LEU A 77 9.66 -12.05 -6.61
C LEU A 77 9.37 -10.89 -7.58
N MET A 78 10.37 -10.06 -7.90
CA MET A 78 10.21 -8.99 -8.90
C MET A 78 9.83 -9.54 -10.27
N ASP A 79 10.43 -10.65 -10.70
CA ASP A 79 10.06 -11.29 -11.98
C ASP A 79 8.58 -11.69 -12.00
N ALA A 80 8.07 -12.27 -10.90
CA ALA A 80 6.65 -12.62 -10.76
C ALA A 80 5.72 -11.40 -10.68
N VAL A 81 6.19 -10.30 -10.09
CA VAL A 81 5.48 -9.01 -10.08
C VAL A 81 5.35 -8.47 -11.50
N LEU A 82 6.44 -8.44 -12.28
CA LEU A 82 6.44 -7.94 -13.66
C LEU A 82 5.62 -8.83 -14.61
N ASP A 83 5.67 -10.15 -14.46
CA ASP A 83 4.78 -11.08 -15.18
C ASP A 83 3.30 -10.78 -14.88
N SER A 84 2.97 -10.55 -13.60
CA SER A 84 1.59 -10.25 -13.20
C SER A 84 1.13 -8.86 -13.64
N TRP A 85 2.03 -7.88 -13.65
CA TRP A 85 1.78 -6.55 -14.22
C TRP A 85 1.37 -6.65 -15.69
N GLY A 86 2.11 -7.43 -16.49
CA GLY A 86 1.74 -7.70 -17.88
C GLY A 86 0.33 -8.26 -18.02
N LYS A 87 0.01 -9.29 -17.22
CA LYS A 87 -1.31 -9.96 -17.23
C LYS A 87 -2.46 -9.08 -16.78
N VAL A 88 -2.27 -8.25 -15.74
CA VAL A 88 -3.30 -7.31 -15.28
C VAL A 88 -3.57 -6.21 -16.32
N GLY A 89 -2.55 -5.85 -17.12
CA GLY A 89 -2.70 -4.89 -18.20
C GLY A 89 -3.45 -5.43 -19.42
N GLU A 90 -3.61 -6.75 -19.58
CA GLU A 90 -4.29 -7.33 -20.73
C GLU A 90 -5.78 -6.96 -20.74
N GLY A 91 -6.18 -6.14 -21.71
CA GLY A 91 -7.57 -5.72 -21.88
C GLY A 91 -8.05 -4.63 -20.92
N ALA A 92 -7.14 -4.02 -20.13
CA ALA A 92 -7.45 -2.90 -19.25
C ALA A 92 -7.12 -1.55 -19.91
N ASP A 93 -8.05 -0.60 -19.89
CA ASP A 93 -7.80 0.79 -20.33
C ASP A 93 -6.92 1.55 -19.32
N LEU A 94 -7.02 1.19 -18.03
CA LEU A 94 -6.29 1.79 -16.93
C LEU A 94 -6.04 0.76 -15.84
N VAL A 95 -4.80 0.70 -15.36
CA VAL A 95 -4.41 -0.07 -14.18
C VAL A 95 -3.88 0.89 -13.13
N ILE A 96 -4.42 0.81 -11.91
CA ILE A 96 -3.95 1.59 -10.76
C ILE A 96 -3.21 0.63 -9.83
N VAL A 97 -1.94 0.92 -9.55
CA VAL A 97 -1.12 0.12 -8.64
C VAL A 97 -1.01 0.86 -7.31
N GLU A 98 -1.41 0.18 -6.23
CA GLU A 98 -1.18 0.66 -4.87
C GLU A 98 0.15 0.13 -4.34
N GLY A 99 0.98 1.05 -3.83
CA GLY A 99 2.21 0.69 -3.15
C GLY A 99 1.97 0.10 -1.75
N ALA A 100 3.03 -0.36 -1.10
CA ALA A 100 2.95 -0.87 0.27
C ALA A 100 3.79 -0.02 1.22
N GLY A 101 3.16 0.59 2.23
CA GLY A 101 3.84 1.47 3.16
C GLY A 101 4.28 2.77 2.49
N SER A 102 5.48 3.27 2.84
CA SER A 102 6.01 4.48 2.23
C SER A 102 7.02 4.15 1.11
N PRO A 103 7.17 5.03 0.10
CA PRO A 103 8.24 4.92 -0.89
C PRO A 103 9.61 5.39 -0.37
N ALA A 104 9.64 6.00 0.82
CA ALA A 104 10.77 6.75 1.36
C ALA A 104 11.68 5.95 2.32
N GLU A 105 11.45 4.64 2.45
CA GLU A 105 12.26 3.67 3.19
C GLU A 105 13.53 3.37 2.37
N ILE A 106 14.34 4.41 2.16
CA ILE A 106 15.53 4.38 1.28
C ILE A 106 16.54 3.30 1.68
N ASN A 107 16.54 2.89 2.96
CA ASN A 107 17.34 1.78 3.47
C ASN A 107 16.91 0.40 2.90
N LEU A 108 15.69 0.29 2.36
CA LEU A 108 15.14 -0.92 1.73
C LEU A 108 15.08 -0.84 0.21
N ARG A 109 15.46 0.29 -0.39
CA ARG A 109 15.26 0.61 -1.82
C ARG A 109 15.83 -0.42 -2.79
N SER A 110 17.00 -0.99 -2.51
CA SER A 110 17.60 -2.03 -3.38
C SER A 110 16.76 -3.30 -3.48
N ARG A 111 15.79 -3.47 -2.57
CA ARG A 111 14.95 -4.65 -2.41
C ARG A 111 13.46 -4.29 -2.44
N ASP A 112 13.15 -3.09 -2.88
CA ASP A 112 11.77 -2.67 -3.03
C ASP A 112 11.16 -3.32 -4.28
N ILE A 113 9.98 -3.90 -4.10
CA ILE A 113 9.19 -4.56 -5.15
C ILE A 113 7.75 -4.04 -5.20
N ALA A 114 7.40 -3.09 -4.34
CA ALA A 114 6.02 -2.61 -4.19
C ALA A 114 5.90 -1.11 -4.49
N ASN A 115 6.95 -0.32 -4.27
CA ASN A 115 6.93 1.13 -4.46
C ASN A 115 7.84 1.55 -5.63
N MET A 116 8.88 2.34 -5.37
CA MET A 116 9.77 2.90 -6.38
C MET A 116 10.58 1.83 -7.12
N GLY A 117 10.92 0.73 -6.45
CA GLY A 117 11.60 -0.39 -7.10
C GLY A 117 10.75 -1.13 -8.13
N PHE A 118 9.42 -1.11 -8.00
CA PHE A 118 8.50 -1.55 -9.05
C PHE A 118 8.33 -0.47 -10.12
N ALA A 119 8.01 0.76 -9.70
CA ALA A 119 7.73 1.88 -10.60
C ALA A 119 8.85 2.12 -11.61
N THR A 120 10.11 2.14 -11.17
CA THR A 120 11.28 2.33 -12.04
C THR A 120 11.52 1.18 -13.02
N ARG A 121 11.18 -0.06 -12.66
CA ARG A 121 11.35 -1.24 -13.53
C ARG A 121 10.22 -1.38 -14.54
N ALA A 122 9.01 -1.01 -14.16
CA ALA A 122 7.83 -1.07 -15.01
C ALA A 122 7.57 0.23 -15.79
N ASP A 123 8.39 1.26 -15.57
CA ASP A 123 8.24 2.62 -16.11
C ASP A 123 6.83 3.22 -15.84
N VAL A 124 6.37 3.07 -14.59
CA VAL A 124 5.03 3.52 -14.16
C VAL A 124 5.14 4.83 -13.40
N PRO A 125 4.40 5.88 -13.80
CA PRO A 125 4.38 7.15 -13.06
C PRO A 125 3.73 6.99 -11.69
N VAL A 126 4.27 7.69 -10.69
CA VAL A 126 3.84 7.58 -9.29
C VAL A 126 3.15 8.86 -8.84
N VAL A 127 2.05 8.71 -8.12
CA VAL A 127 1.39 9.80 -7.39
C VAL A 127 1.58 9.56 -5.89
N LEU A 128 2.25 10.48 -5.20
CA LEU A 128 2.44 10.37 -3.76
C LEU A 128 1.17 10.79 -3.01
N VAL A 129 0.72 9.95 -2.07
CA VAL A 129 -0.45 10.24 -1.24
C VAL A 129 0.00 10.70 0.15
N GLY A 130 -0.26 11.96 0.49
CA GLY A 130 -0.02 12.50 1.84
C GLY A 130 -1.25 12.34 2.73
N ASP A 131 -1.11 11.73 3.90
CA ASP A 131 -2.17 11.62 4.91
C ASP A 131 -2.15 12.83 5.85
N ILE A 132 -3.15 13.72 5.74
CA ILE A 132 -3.22 14.91 6.61
C ILE A 132 -3.80 14.63 8.00
N ASP A 133 -4.59 13.57 8.16
CA ASP A 133 -5.24 13.21 9.43
C ASP A 133 -4.19 12.82 10.49
N ARG A 134 -3.00 12.37 10.05
CA ARG A 134 -1.84 12.09 10.92
C ARG A 134 -1.05 13.35 11.33
N GLY A 135 -1.32 14.51 10.74
CA GLY A 135 -0.55 15.73 10.93
C GLY A 135 0.81 15.71 10.21
N GLY A 136 1.43 16.89 10.06
CA GLY A 136 2.78 17.02 9.48
C GLY A 136 2.89 16.73 7.98
N VAL A 137 1.78 16.72 7.24
CA VAL A 137 1.76 16.29 5.83
C VAL A 137 2.71 17.08 4.92
N ILE A 138 2.89 18.39 5.16
CA ILE A 138 3.81 19.24 4.41
C ILE A 138 5.25 18.73 4.57
N ALA A 139 5.66 18.48 5.82
CA ALA A 139 6.99 17.96 6.13
C ALA A 139 7.18 16.54 5.61
N SER A 140 6.14 15.70 5.63
CA SER A 140 6.17 14.34 5.08
C SER A 140 6.43 14.34 3.57
N VAL A 141 5.68 15.16 2.81
CA VAL A 141 5.86 15.25 1.35
C VAL A 141 7.20 15.90 1.00
N ALA A 142 7.56 17.01 1.65
CA ALA A 142 8.84 17.67 1.42
C ALA A 142 10.04 16.79 1.81
N GLY A 143 9.94 16.06 2.93
CA GLY A 143 10.94 15.11 3.40
C GLY A 143 11.10 13.93 2.44
N THR A 144 9.99 13.40 1.92
CA THR A 144 10.02 12.34 0.89
C THR A 144 10.76 12.81 -0.35
N HIS A 145 10.42 14.01 -0.85
CA HIS A 145 11.13 14.62 -1.99
C HIS A 145 12.63 14.79 -1.72
N LEU A 146 13.00 15.23 -0.51
CA LEU A 146 14.38 15.46 -0.12
C LEU A 146 15.21 14.17 -0.12
N ILE A 147 14.67 13.07 0.43
CA ILE A 147 15.44 11.85 0.66
C ILE A 147 15.39 10.86 -0.51
N LEU A 148 14.41 10.95 -1.40
CA LEU A 148 14.33 10.07 -2.55
C LEU A 148 15.51 10.31 -3.51
N PRO A 149 16.19 9.23 -3.97
CA PRO A 149 17.16 9.30 -5.05
C PRO A 149 16.54 9.94 -6.29
N GLU A 150 17.38 10.54 -7.14
CA GLU A 150 16.90 11.24 -8.34
C GLU A 150 16.12 10.32 -9.29
N GLU A 151 16.57 9.07 -9.47
CA GLU A 151 15.88 8.06 -10.29
C GLU A 151 14.43 7.85 -9.85
N ASP A 152 14.19 7.76 -8.55
CA ASP A 152 12.87 7.55 -7.97
C ASP A 152 12.04 8.84 -8.06
N ARG A 153 12.66 9.96 -7.71
CA ARG A 153 12.01 11.27 -7.69
C ARG A 153 11.46 11.67 -9.06
N ARG A 154 12.15 11.27 -10.14
CA ARG A 154 11.71 11.50 -11.53
C ARG A 154 10.45 10.71 -11.91
N MET A 155 10.19 9.58 -11.25
CA MET A 155 8.95 8.82 -11.47
C MET A 155 7.73 9.50 -10.85
N ILE A 156 7.92 10.42 -9.89
CA ILE A 156 6.82 11.10 -9.20
C ILE A 156 6.23 12.16 -10.11
N ALA A 157 5.02 11.91 -10.61
CA ALA A 157 4.26 12.85 -11.44
C ALA A 157 3.61 13.97 -10.62
N GLY A 158 3.46 13.75 -9.31
CA GLY A 158 2.88 14.72 -8.39
C GLY A 158 2.39 14.06 -7.10
N TYR A 159 1.55 14.78 -6.36
CA TYR A 159 1.00 14.31 -5.10
C TYR A 159 -0.48 14.67 -4.95
N LEU A 160 -1.15 13.98 -4.04
CA LEU A 160 -2.48 14.34 -3.54
C LEU A 160 -2.50 14.27 -2.01
N ILE A 161 -3.38 15.04 -1.40
CA ILE A 161 -3.55 15.08 0.06
C ILE A 161 -4.86 14.38 0.40
N ASN A 162 -4.80 13.32 1.20
CA ASN A 162 -5.96 12.52 1.55
C ASN A 162 -6.44 12.83 2.98
N LYS A 163 -7.72 12.52 3.24
CA LYS A 163 -8.37 12.56 4.56
C LYS A 163 -8.54 13.96 5.16
N PHE A 164 -8.69 14.99 4.32
CA PHE A 164 -8.89 16.35 4.80
C PHE A 164 -10.26 16.53 5.47
N ARG A 165 -10.31 17.20 6.62
CA ARG A 165 -11.56 17.48 7.34
C ARG A 165 -11.89 18.96 7.29
N GLY A 166 -13.15 19.29 6.98
CA GLY A 166 -13.61 20.66 6.92
C GLY A 166 -13.47 21.27 5.52
N ASP A 167 -13.30 22.59 5.46
CA ASP A 167 -13.16 23.36 4.23
C ASP A 167 -11.74 23.23 3.66
N VAL A 168 -11.62 22.60 2.49
CA VAL A 168 -10.34 22.32 1.82
C VAL A 168 -9.56 23.60 1.46
N SER A 169 -10.25 24.73 1.25
CA SER A 169 -9.60 26.00 0.92
C SER A 169 -8.68 26.51 2.04
N LEU A 170 -8.93 26.08 3.27
CA LEU A 170 -8.08 26.39 4.43
C LEU A 170 -6.67 25.78 4.30
N PHE A 171 -6.45 24.87 3.35
CA PHE A 171 -5.17 24.23 3.10
C PHE A 171 -4.40 24.76 1.89
N ASP A 172 -4.92 25.77 1.18
CA ASP A 172 -4.30 26.28 -0.05
C ASP A 172 -2.85 26.76 0.16
N ASP A 173 -2.55 27.43 1.27
CA ASP A 173 -1.19 27.86 1.59
C ASP A 173 -0.25 26.68 1.93
N GLY A 174 -0.80 25.59 2.47
CA GLY A 174 -0.09 24.33 2.65
C GLY A 174 0.30 23.70 1.31
N LEU A 175 -0.60 23.72 0.33
CA LEU A 175 -0.33 23.25 -1.03
C LEU A 175 0.75 24.10 -1.72
N LYS A 176 0.67 25.43 -1.62
CA LYS A 176 1.72 26.33 -2.14
C LYS A 176 3.08 26.03 -1.52
N SER A 177 3.12 25.80 -0.20
CA SER A 177 4.37 25.49 0.51
C SER A 177 5.00 24.20 0.00
N ILE A 178 4.23 23.13 -0.18
CA ILE A 178 4.73 21.87 -0.77
C ILE A 178 5.27 22.11 -2.18
N GLY A 179 4.55 22.88 -3.00
CA GLY A 179 5.01 23.25 -4.34
C GLY A 179 6.36 23.97 -4.32
N THR A 180 6.57 24.92 -3.39
CA THR A 180 7.87 25.61 -3.22
C THR A 180 9.01 24.67 -2.84
N PHE A 181 8.76 23.69 -1.97
CA PHE A 181 9.81 22.75 -1.53
C PHE A 181 10.15 21.67 -2.55
N THR A 182 9.17 21.23 -3.34
CA THR A 182 9.29 20.00 -4.13
C THR A 182 9.19 20.23 -5.64
N GLY A 183 8.56 21.32 -6.09
CA GLY A 183 8.19 21.53 -7.49
C GLY A 183 7.16 20.54 -8.02
N TRP A 184 6.66 19.59 -7.21
CA TRP A 184 5.69 18.60 -7.63
C TRP A 184 4.30 19.19 -7.80
N ARG A 185 3.58 18.69 -8.81
CA ARG A 185 2.18 19.07 -9.06
C ARG A 185 1.27 18.51 -7.96
N CYS A 186 0.40 19.35 -7.41
CA CYS A 186 -0.74 18.90 -6.63
C CYS A 186 -1.89 18.46 -7.55
N PHE A 187 -2.38 17.23 -7.40
CA PHE A 187 -3.57 16.72 -8.09
C PHE A 187 -4.87 16.99 -7.34
N GLY A 188 -4.80 17.45 -6.08
CA GLY A 188 -5.94 17.89 -5.30
C GLY A 188 -5.93 17.40 -3.85
N VAL A 189 -7.00 17.72 -3.16
CA VAL A 189 -7.25 17.34 -1.76
C VAL A 189 -8.51 16.47 -1.71
N VAL A 190 -8.36 15.24 -1.24
CA VAL A 190 -9.47 14.30 -1.04
C VAL A 190 -10.05 14.53 0.36
N PRO A 191 -11.34 14.89 0.47
CA PRO A 191 -11.98 15.12 1.75
C PRO A 191 -12.16 13.80 2.52
N TRP A 192 -12.46 13.92 3.81
CA TRP A 192 -12.75 12.77 4.66
C TRP A 192 -14.01 12.04 4.18
N LEU A 193 -13.82 10.84 3.62
CA LEU A 193 -14.89 10.00 3.13
C LEU A 193 -15.47 9.15 4.28
N LYS A 194 -16.51 9.65 4.94
CA LYS A 194 -17.19 8.90 6.04
C LYS A 194 -17.64 7.50 5.61
N ALA A 195 -18.05 7.35 4.36
CA ALA A 195 -18.50 6.07 3.81
C ALA A 195 -17.38 5.00 3.75
N ALA A 196 -16.11 5.40 3.72
CA ALA A 196 -14.98 4.46 3.72
C ALA A 196 -14.93 3.62 5.01
N ALA A 197 -15.50 4.10 6.12
CA ALA A 197 -15.62 3.33 7.36
C ALA A 197 -16.54 2.09 7.24
N ARG A 198 -17.30 1.96 6.13
CA ARG A 198 -18.13 0.79 5.83
C ARG A 198 -17.37 -0.30 5.08
N LEU A 199 -16.17 -0.02 4.58
CA LEU A 199 -15.34 -1.02 3.92
C LEU A 199 -14.77 -1.99 4.97
N PRO A 200 -14.59 -3.27 4.62
CA PRO A 200 -13.96 -4.21 5.53
C PRO A 200 -12.52 -3.76 5.84
N SER A 201 -12.09 -3.99 7.09
CA SER A 201 -10.71 -3.70 7.48
C SER A 201 -9.72 -4.53 6.65
N GLU A 202 -8.73 -3.86 6.08
CA GLU A 202 -7.62 -4.45 5.36
C GLU A 202 -6.70 -5.28 6.29
N ASP A 203 -6.38 -4.71 7.45
CA ASP A 203 -5.51 -5.35 8.44
C ASP A 203 -6.26 -5.79 9.70
N SER A 204 -5.97 -7.02 10.13
CA SER A 204 -6.39 -7.57 11.42
C SER A 204 -5.74 -6.87 12.62
N VAL A 205 -4.72 -6.03 12.40
CA VAL A 205 -4.01 -5.26 13.44
C VAL A 205 -4.92 -4.22 14.11
N VAL A 206 -6.04 -3.86 13.47
CA VAL A 206 -7.06 -3.00 14.10
C VAL A 206 -7.67 -3.66 15.36
N LEU A 207 -7.65 -4.99 15.47
CA LEU A 207 -8.16 -5.71 16.66
C LEU A 207 -7.19 -5.71 17.85
N GLU A 208 -5.89 -5.45 17.67
CA GLU A 208 -4.94 -5.39 18.79
C GLU A 208 -5.04 -4.09 19.59
N ARG A 209 -5.66 -3.04 19.05
CA ARG A 209 -5.94 -1.80 19.80
C ARG A 209 -6.97 -1.96 20.92
N LEU A 210 -7.61 -3.13 21.04
CA LEU A 210 -8.61 -3.44 22.07
C LEU A 210 -8.20 -4.58 23.02
N ALA A 211 -6.97 -5.09 22.94
CA ALA A 211 -6.45 -5.97 23.98
C ALA A 211 -6.22 -5.13 25.25
N SER A 212 -7.22 -5.16 26.13
CA SER A 212 -7.20 -4.59 27.47
C SER A 212 -5.95 -5.03 28.22
N GLY A 213 -4.97 -4.12 28.31
CA GLY A 213 -3.82 -4.29 29.18
C GLY A 213 -4.28 -4.42 30.64
N GLU A 214 -3.63 -5.32 31.35
CA GLU A 214 -3.88 -5.70 32.74
C GLU A 214 -4.18 -4.51 33.67
N ALA A 215 -5.03 -4.75 34.66
CA ALA A 215 -5.47 -3.80 35.67
C ALA A 215 -4.31 -3.32 36.57
N ARG A 216 -3.41 -2.48 36.04
CA ARG A 216 -2.41 -1.69 36.77
C ARG A 216 -1.71 -0.58 35.98
N ALA A 217 -2.24 -0.17 34.82
CA ALA A 217 -1.69 0.96 34.06
C ALA A 217 -2.31 2.30 34.48
N LEU A 218 -1.48 3.36 34.53
CA LEU A 218 -1.91 4.75 34.70
C LEU A 218 -2.91 5.11 33.57
N LYS A 219 -4.14 5.47 33.93
CA LYS A 219 -5.16 5.88 32.97
C LYS A 219 -4.97 7.35 32.60
N VAL A 220 -4.29 7.61 31.49
CA VAL A 220 -4.21 8.95 30.88
C VAL A 220 -5.42 9.14 29.97
N ALA A 221 -6.26 10.14 30.29
CA ALA A 221 -7.35 10.56 29.42
C ALA A 221 -6.94 11.86 28.71
N VAL A 222 -7.03 11.87 27.38
CA VAL A 222 -6.90 13.10 26.56
C VAL A 222 -8.29 13.45 26.06
N PRO A 223 -9.02 14.37 26.72
CA PRO A 223 -10.32 14.78 26.23
C PRO A 223 -10.15 15.58 24.93
N MET A 224 -10.82 15.15 23.86
CA MET A 224 -11.05 16.02 22.71
C MET A 224 -12.24 16.92 23.06
N LEU A 225 -11.94 18.19 23.33
CA LEU A 225 -12.96 19.22 23.42
C LEU A 225 -13.28 19.68 21.99
N GLY A 226 -14.51 19.41 21.56
CA GLY A 226 -15.09 19.96 20.33
C GLY A 226 -15.76 21.30 20.60
#